data_AF-A0A6G1QPJ5-F1
#
_entry.id   AF-A0A6G1QPJ5-F1
#
_cell.length_a   1.000
_cell.length_b   1.000
_cell.length_c   1.000
_cell.angle_alpha   90.00
_cell.angle_beta   90.00
_cell.angle_gamma   90.00
#
_symmetry.space_group_name_H-M   'P 1'
#
loop_
_entity.id
_entity.type
_entity.pdbx_description
1 polymer ?
#
loop_
_entity_poly.entity_id
_entity_poly.type
_entity_poly.pdbx_seq_one_letter_code
_entity_poly.pdbx_strand_id
1 'polypeptide(L)'
;MAEPPVVIWKHEVKRLLRYKELIPRLEEALGKFSRRDSAEVIQPVRTTVALQKHNGFMGLMPTYMENDGVLCTKCVCFYKREDGSTLPSTQATVMLLDPEYGNVKALLMHPDADVLTIIGTGNQALSHYNVFTEMFSFKEADIFAELGEVINGTKPAHRDKTTVFKSLGMAVEDAVSAKLVFDQWKVDTG
;
A
#
# COMPACT_ATOMS: atom_id res chain seq x y z
N MET A 1 22.24 17.97 -12.09
CA MET A 1 21.10 17.66 -12.98
C MET A 1 20.44 16.41 -12.42
N ALA A 2 19.11 16.35 -12.39
CA ALA A 2 18.41 15.14 -11.94
C ALA A 2 18.69 14.00 -12.92
N GLU A 3 19.13 12.85 -12.40
CA GLU A 3 19.31 11.63 -13.20
C GLU A 3 17.93 11.05 -13.60
N PRO A 4 17.83 10.33 -14.73
CA PRO A 4 16.61 9.61 -15.08
C PRO A 4 16.20 8.64 -13.96
N PRO A 5 14.90 8.51 -13.66
CA PRO A 5 14.44 7.57 -12.64
C PRO A 5 14.75 6.13 -13.07
N VAL A 6 15.16 5.31 -12.11
CA VAL A 6 15.35 3.87 -12.35
C VAL A 6 14.02 3.13 -12.29
N VAL A 7 13.84 2.12 -13.13
CA VAL A 7 12.64 1.28 -13.12
C VAL A 7 13.02 -0.09 -12.59
N ILE A 8 12.52 -0.45 -11.41
CA ILE A 8 12.74 -1.74 -10.78
C ILE A 8 11.52 -2.61 -11.04
N TRP A 9 11.67 -3.58 -11.94
CA TRP A 9 10.57 -4.41 -12.37
C TRP A 9 10.16 -5.41 -11.30
N LYS A 10 8.93 -5.90 -11.42
CA LYS A 10 8.30 -6.87 -10.52
C LYS A 10 9.19 -8.05 -10.12
N HIS A 11 9.93 -8.63 -11.06
CA HIS A 11 10.80 -9.79 -10.78
C HIS A 11 12.01 -9.39 -9.94
N GLU A 12 12.55 -8.19 -10.14
CA GLU A 12 13.62 -7.62 -9.33
C GLU A 12 13.10 -7.29 -7.93
N VAL A 13 11.92 -6.68 -7.81
CA VAL A 13 11.28 -6.44 -6.49
C VAL A 13 11.11 -7.76 -5.73
N LYS A 14 10.59 -8.83 -6.37
CA LYS A 14 10.45 -10.15 -5.75
C LYS A 14 11.79 -10.75 -5.28
N ARG A 15 12.86 -10.50 -6.03
CA ARG A 15 14.21 -11.00 -5.73
C ARG A 15 14.87 -10.22 -4.58
N LEU A 16 14.71 -8.89 -4.59
CA LEU A 16 15.40 -7.95 -3.70
C LEU A 16 14.66 -7.79 -2.35
N LEU A 17 13.34 -7.93 -2.32
CA LEU A 17 12.55 -7.74 -1.12
C LEU A 17 12.57 -8.99 -0.22
N ARG A 18 13.50 -9.04 0.73
CA ARG A 18 13.62 -10.17 1.67
C ARG A 18 12.91 -9.88 2.99
N TYR A 19 11.94 -10.72 3.37
CA TYR A 19 11.16 -10.52 4.60
C TYR A 19 11.99 -10.47 5.88
N LYS A 20 13.09 -11.22 5.95
CA LYS A 20 14.02 -11.19 7.09
C LYS A 20 14.60 -9.79 7.33
N GLU A 21 14.78 -9.02 6.26
CA GLU A 21 15.30 -7.65 6.32
C GLU A 21 14.17 -6.62 6.41
N LEU A 22 13.02 -6.93 5.80
CA LEU A 22 11.87 -6.04 5.78
C LEU A 22 11.17 -5.95 7.14
N ILE A 23 10.89 -7.09 7.80
CA ILE A 23 10.05 -7.14 9.00
C ILE A 23 10.55 -6.21 10.12
N PRO A 24 11.84 -6.24 10.53
CA PRO A 24 12.32 -5.36 11.60
C PRO A 24 12.18 -3.87 11.27
N ARG A 25 12.33 -3.50 9.98
CA ARG A 25 12.18 -2.12 9.51
C ARG A 25 10.73 -1.67 9.50
N LEU A 26 9.80 -2.59 9.17
CA LEU A 26 8.36 -2.33 9.28
C LEU A 26 7.95 -2.15 10.73
N GLU A 27 8.42 -2.99 11.65
CA GLU A 27 8.14 -2.86 13.09
C GLU A 27 8.60 -1.49 13.62
N GLU A 28 9.81 -1.07 13.26
CA GLU A 28 10.32 0.26 13.62
C GLU A 28 9.45 1.38 13.05
N ALA A 29 9.17 1.34 11.75
CA ALA A 29 8.42 2.40 11.08
C ALA A 29 6.96 2.49 11.54
N LEU A 30 6.32 1.35 11.81
CA LEU A 30 4.99 1.29 12.43
C LEU A 30 5.05 1.82 13.86
N GLY A 31 6.09 1.49 14.62
CA GLY A 31 6.35 2.06 15.94
C GLY A 31 6.45 3.58 15.92
N LYS A 32 7.22 4.15 14.98
CA LYS A 32 7.34 5.61 14.74
C LYS A 32 5.98 6.22 14.41
N PHE A 33 5.25 5.63 13.46
CA PHE A 33 3.91 6.09 13.08
C PHE A 33 2.90 6.07 14.25
N SER A 34 2.92 5.02 15.08
CA SER A 34 2.01 4.87 16.22
C SER A 34 2.29 5.84 17.37
N ARG A 35 3.54 6.30 17.53
CA ARG A 35 3.91 7.29 18.56
C ARG A 35 3.34 8.69 18.26
N ARG A 36 2.81 8.91 17.04
CA ARG A 36 2.21 10.18 16.57
C ARG A 36 3.13 11.39 16.73
N ASP A 37 4.44 11.17 16.77
CA ASP A 37 5.38 12.26 16.60
C ASP A 37 5.34 12.67 15.12
N SER A 38 4.68 13.81 14.86
CA SER A 38 4.48 14.33 13.51
C SER A 38 5.79 14.63 12.78
N ALA A 39 6.92 14.69 13.49
CA ALA A 39 8.25 14.87 12.94
C ALA A 39 8.92 13.56 12.48
N GLU A 40 8.34 12.37 12.71
CA GLU A 40 8.96 11.10 12.31
C GLU A 40 8.34 10.51 11.04
N VAL A 41 7.00 10.50 10.94
CA VAL A 41 6.26 9.97 9.79
C VAL A 41 5.06 10.85 9.45
N ILE A 42 5.14 11.53 8.31
CA ILE A 42 4.05 12.30 7.73
C ILE A 42 3.35 11.41 6.71
N GLN A 43 2.11 11.02 7.00
CA GLN A 43 1.28 10.20 6.11
C GLN A 43 -0.14 10.80 6.06
N PRO A 44 -0.46 11.63 5.05
CA PRO A 44 -1.80 12.16 4.90
C PRO A 44 -2.79 11.07 4.50
N VAL A 45 -4.06 11.47 4.46
CA VAL A 45 -5.12 10.62 3.96
C VAL A 45 -4.92 10.30 2.47
N ARG A 46 -5.16 9.04 2.09
CA ARG A 46 -5.19 8.62 0.69
C ARG A 46 -6.07 9.59 -0.09
N THR A 47 -5.54 10.07 -1.20
CA THR A 47 -6.31 10.84 -2.18
C THR A 47 -6.80 9.91 -3.27
N THR A 48 -8.06 10.03 -3.68
CA THR A 48 -8.67 9.17 -4.70
C THR A 48 -9.25 9.99 -5.84
N VAL A 49 -9.16 9.46 -7.06
CA VAL A 49 -9.75 10.01 -8.28
C VAL A 49 -10.62 8.93 -8.92
N ALA A 50 -11.91 9.19 -9.09
CA ALA A 50 -12.83 8.28 -9.78
C ALA A 50 -12.58 8.31 -11.29
N LEU A 51 -12.43 7.14 -11.90
CA LEU A 51 -12.25 6.92 -13.33
C LEU A 51 -13.57 6.42 -13.93
N GLN A 52 -14.60 7.27 -13.92
CA GLN A 52 -15.99 6.88 -14.23
C GLN A 52 -16.15 6.14 -15.56
N LYS A 53 -15.51 6.63 -16.63
CA LYS A 53 -15.55 6.02 -17.97
C LYS A 53 -15.09 4.54 -17.98
N HIS A 54 -14.23 4.17 -17.03
CA HIS A 54 -13.59 2.86 -16.97
C HIS A 54 -14.03 2.04 -15.76
N ASN A 55 -15.09 2.46 -15.04
CA ASN A 55 -15.56 1.81 -13.82
C ASN A 55 -14.42 1.53 -12.83
N GLY A 56 -13.55 2.52 -12.62
CA GLY A 56 -12.37 2.37 -11.78
C GLY A 56 -12.10 3.56 -10.89
N PHE A 57 -11.04 3.47 -10.10
CA PHE A 57 -10.51 4.55 -9.29
C PHE A 57 -8.99 4.48 -9.20
N MET A 58 -8.36 5.64 -9.18
CA MET A 58 -6.94 5.81 -8.88
C MET A 58 -6.80 6.32 -7.45
N GLY A 59 -5.88 5.73 -6.69
CA GLY A 59 -5.51 6.12 -5.34
C GLY A 59 -4.04 6.54 -5.26
N LEU A 60 -3.77 7.63 -4.55
CA LEU A 60 -2.45 8.11 -4.22
C LEU A 60 -2.24 8.02 -2.72
N MET A 61 -1.13 7.40 -2.32
CA MET A 61 -0.76 7.17 -0.93
C MET A 61 0.64 7.73 -0.67
N PRO A 62 0.77 9.06 -0.50
CA PRO A 62 2.06 9.67 -0.21
C PRO A 62 2.44 9.49 1.27
N THR A 63 3.73 9.43 1.54
CA THR A 63 4.30 9.52 2.87
C THR A 63 5.71 10.13 2.81
N TYR A 64 6.07 10.82 3.88
CA TYR A 64 7.40 11.32 4.11
C TYR A 64 7.87 10.87 5.50
N MET A 65 8.97 10.12 5.54
CA MET A 65 9.65 9.75 6.78
C MET A 65 10.84 10.71 6.96
N GLU A 66 10.66 11.74 7.78
CA GLU A 66 11.56 12.90 7.84
C GLU A 66 12.96 12.52 8.33
N ASN A 67 13.06 11.80 9.45
CA ASN A 67 14.34 11.33 9.99
C ASN A 67 15.07 10.33 9.08
N ASP A 68 14.31 9.57 8.28
CA ASP A 68 14.86 8.56 7.38
C ASP A 68 15.13 9.12 5.96
N GLY A 69 14.73 10.37 5.69
CA GLY A 69 14.88 11.03 4.38
C GLY A 69 14.12 10.32 3.25
N VAL A 70 12.97 9.71 3.56
CA VAL A 70 12.22 8.87 2.60
C VAL A 70 10.94 9.56 2.18
N LEU A 71 10.93 10.10 0.96
CA LEU A 71 9.72 10.57 0.30
C LEU A 71 9.23 9.51 -0.69
N CYS A 72 8.01 9.02 -0.48
CA CYS A 72 7.44 7.93 -1.26
C CYS A 72 5.96 8.18 -1.54
N THR A 73 5.46 7.73 -2.70
CA THR A 73 4.03 7.62 -2.94
C THR A 73 3.68 6.36 -3.70
N LYS A 74 2.64 5.66 -3.25
CA LYS A 74 2.03 4.59 -4.06
C LYS A 74 0.91 5.16 -4.90
N CYS A 75 1.01 4.93 -6.21
CA CYS A 75 -0.08 5.07 -7.15
C CYS A 75 -0.72 3.71 -7.38
N VAL A 76 -2.01 3.57 -7.11
CA VAL A 76 -2.75 2.32 -7.33
C VAL A 76 -4.03 2.60 -8.09
N CYS A 77 -4.29 1.84 -9.14
CA CYS A 77 -5.52 1.88 -9.90
C CYS A 77 -6.28 0.58 -9.72
N PHE A 78 -7.58 0.70 -9.49
CA PHE A 78 -8.52 -0.41 -9.39
C PHE A 78 -9.61 -0.23 -10.43
N TYR A 79 -10.05 -1.34 -11.02
CA TYR A 79 -11.07 -1.35 -12.06
C TYR A 79 -12.02 -2.51 -11.82
N LYS A 80 -13.32 -2.22 -11.91
CA LYS A 80 -14.35 -3.24 -12.04
C LYS A 80 -14.25 -3.82 -13.45
N ARG A 81 -13.82 -5.07 -13.52
CA ARG A 81 -13.71 -5.82 -14.78
C ARG A 81 -14.95 -6.68 -14.99
N GLU A 82 -15.29 -6.92 -16.25
CA GLU A 82 -16.32 -7.88 -16.63
C GLU A 82 -15.80 -9.31 -16.48
N ASP A 83 -16.72 -10.26 -16.31
CA ASP A 83 -16.38 -11.68 -16.23
C ASP A 83 -15.66 -12.14 -17.50
N GLY A 84 -14.53 -12.83 -17.33
CA GLY A 84 -13.68 -13.28 -18.44
C GLY A 84 -12.73 -12.21 -19.01
N SER A 85 -12.68 -11.00 -18.43
CA SER A 85 -11.69 -9.98 -18.83
C SER A 85 -10.25 -10.45 -18.59
N THR A 86 -9.37 -10.21 -19.56
CA THR A 86 -7.92 -10.46 -19.44
C THR A 86 -7.16 -9.27 -18.85
N LEU A 87 -7.82 -8.14 -18.61
CA LEU A 87 -7.19 -6.95 -18.07
C LEU A 87 -7.05 -7.06 -16.55
N PRO A 88 -5.92 -6.59 -15.97
CA PRO A 88 -5.75 -6.60 -14.53
C PRO A 88 -6.80 -5.71 -13.85
N SER A 89 -7.40 -6.20 -12.77
CA SER A 89 -8.34 -5.45 -11.94
C SER A 89 -7.62 -4.44 -11.04
N THR A 90 -6.35 -4.69 -10.72
CA THR A 90 -5.53 -3.81 -9.88
C THR A 90 -4.14 -3.65 -10.49
N GLN A 91 -3.63 -2.43 -10.50
CA GLN A 91 -2.24 -2.10 -10.85
C GLN A 91 -1.69 -1.11 -9.84
N ALA A 92 -0.47 -1.33 -9.37
CA ALA A 92 0.18 -0.43 -8.42
C ALA A 92 1.65 -0.19 -8.79
N THR A 93 2.06 1.05 -8.64
CA THR A 93 3.43 1.52 -8.79
C THR A 93 3.80 2.34 -7.57
N VAL A 94 4.93 2.02 -6.97
CA VAL A 94 5.50 2.81 -5.88
C VAL A 94 6.59 3.72 -6.45
N MET A 95 6.51 5.00 -6.13
CA MET A 95 7.44 6.02 -6.56
C MET A 95 8.28 6.45 -5.36
N LEU A 96 9.61 6.35 -5.49
CA LEU A 96 10.55 6.93 -4.53
C LEU A 96 11.04 8.26 -5.09
N LEU A 97 10.93 9.32 -4.29
CA LEU A 97 11.30 10.67 -4.68
C LEU A 97 12.48 11.17 -3.85
N ASP A 98 13.22 12.10 -4.43
CA ASP A 98 14.17 12.89 -3.68
C ASP A 98 13.45 13.97 -2.85
N PRO A 99 13.57 13.99 -1.52
CA PRO A 99 12.89 14.98 -0.69
C PRO A 99 13.46 16.40 -0.86
N GLU A 100 14.72 16.55 -1.29
CA GLU A 100 15.37 17.86 -1.47
C GLU A 100 15.09 18.43 -2.87
N TYR A 101 15.24 17.59 -3.91
CA TYR A 101 15.13 18.01 -5.30
C TYR A 101 13.76 17.74 -5.93
N GLY A 102 12.93 16.89 -5.33
CA GLY A 102 11.59 16.55 -5.78
C GLY A 102 11.51 15.63 -7.00
N ASN A 103 12.65 15.27 -7.63
CA ASN A 103 12.65 14.35 -8.77
C ASN A 103 12.40 12.90 -8.34
N VAL A 104 11.85 12.10 -9.25
CA VAL A 104 11.68 10.67 -9.03
C VAL A 104 13.04 10.00 -9.10
N LYS A 105 13.39 9.22 -8.07
CA LYS A 105 14.59 8.38 -8.02
C LYS A 105 14.33 7.00 -8.60
N ALA A 106 13.20 6.40 -8.21
CA ALA A 106 12.86 5.04 -8.63
C ALA A 106 11.35 4.84 -8.80
N LEU A 107 11.00 4.00 -9.77
CA LEU A 107 9.67 3.43 -9.96
C LEU A 107 9.75 1.92 -9.68
N LEU A 108 9.03 1.46 -8.67
CA LEU A 108 8.96 0.06 -8.29
C LEU A 108 7.62 -0.51 -8.72
N MET A 109 7.68 -1.53 -9.58
CA MET A 109 6.49 -2.22 -10.06
C MET A 109 6.04 -3.27 -9.03
N HIS A 110 4.82 -3.13 -8.52
CA HIS A 110 4.33 -4.05 -7.50
C HIS A 110 4.14 -5.47 -8.08
N PRO A 111 4.64 -6.52 -7.41
CA PRO A 111 4.31 -7.89 -7.79
C PRO A 111 2.85 -8.21 -7.51
N ASP A 112 2.06 -8.47 -8.55
CA ASP A 112 0.70 -9.05 -8.50
C ASP A 112 -0.13 -8.56 -7.30
N ALA A 113 -0.75 -7.39 -7.44
CA ALA A 113 -1.71 -6.88 -6.46
C ALA A 113 -3.06 -7.62 -6.59
N ASP A 114 -3.05 -8.95 -6.54
CA ASP A 114 -4.24 -9.81 -6.70
C ASP A 114 -5.10 -9.87 -5.44
N VAL A 115 -4.66 -9.26 -4.34
CA VAL A 115 -5.39 -9.26 -3.08
C VAL A 115 -5.87 -7.85 -2.75
N LEU A 116 -7.16 -7.61 -2.99
CA LEU A 116 -7.92 -6.47 -2.49
C LEU A 116 -8.91 -6.96 -1.43
N THR A 117 -8.85 -6.36 -0.26
CA THR A 117 -9.77 -6.54 0.87
C THR A 117 -9.54 -5.35 1.78
N ILE A 118 -10.60 -4.80 2.36
CA ILE A 118 -10.54 -3.59 3.19
C ILE A 118 -11.39 -3.85 4.42
N ILE A 119 -10.81 -3.72 5.61
CA ILE A 119 -11.40 -2.98 6.74
C ILE A 119 -10.24 -2.28 7.47
N GLY A 120 -10.35 -0.97 7.66
CA GLY A 120 -9.46 -0.16 8.50
C GLY A 120 -10.26 0.70 9.47
N THR A 121 -9.57 1.40 10.36
CA THR A 121 -10.17 2.39 11.27
C THR A 121 -9.89 3.82 10.77
N GLY A 122 -10.88 4.72 10.89
CA GLY A 122 -10.74 6.16 10.61
C GLY A 122 -11.02 6.61 9.16
N ASN A 123 -10.57 7.82 8.83
CA ASN A 123 -10.89 8.51 7.56
C ASN A 123 -10.42 7.78 6.29
N GLN A 124 -9.44 6.86 6.40
CA GLN A 124 -8.99 6.04 5.27
C GLN A 124 -10.03 5.01 4.85
N ALA A 125 -10.58 4.31 5.84
CA ALA A 125 -11.63 3.33 5.61
C ALA A 125 -12.90 3.99 5.10
N LEU A 126 -13.21 5.20 5.59
CA LEU A 126 -14.34 6.00 5.10
C LEU A 126 -14.17 6.42 3.63
N SER A 127 -12.98 6.86 3.22
CA SER A 127 -12.70 7.21 1.82
C SER A 127 -12.85 5.99 0.90
N HIS A 128 -12.38 4.81 1.31
CA HIS A 128 -12.56 3.60 0.50
C HIS A 128 -14.02 3.15 0.52
N TYR A 129 -14.68 3.15 1.67
CA TYR A 129 -16.10 2.85 1.80
C TYR A 129 -16.93 3.70 0.84
N ASN A 130 -16.75 5.03 0.86
CA ASN A 130 -17.51 5.95 -0.01
C ASN A 130 -17.33 5.61 -1.50
N VAL A 131 -16.08 5.40 -1.93
CA VAL A 131 -15.74 5.01 -3.31
C VAL A 131 -16.32 3.63 -3.66
N PHE A 132 -16.33 2.68 -2.73
CA PHE A 132 -16.91 1.34 -2.93
C PHE A 132 -18.45 1.36 -2.97
N THR A 133 -19.11 2.16 -2.13
CA THR A 133 -20.57 2.31 -2.13
C THR A 133 -21.10 3.05 -3.35
N GLU A 134 -20.26 3.86 -4.00
CA GLU A 134 -20.58 4.44 -5.31
C GLU A 134 -20.51 3.40 -6.46
N MET A 135 -19.78 2.29 -6.28
CA MET A 135 -19.52 1.30 -7.34
C MET A 135 -20.20 -0.07 -7.15
N PHE A 136 -20.67 -0.37 -5.94
CA PHE A 136 -21.25 -1.66 -5.57
C PHE A 136 -22.43 -1.48 -4.59
N SER A 137 -23.48 -2.29 -4.75
CA SER A 137 -24.63 -2.34 -3.84
C SER A 137 -24.49 -3.56 -2.89
N PHE A 138 -24.62 -3.34 -1.58
CA PHE A 138 -24.65 -4.41 -0.57
C PHE A 138 -25.84 -4.22 0.38
N LYS A 139 -26.36 -5.29 0.98
CA LYS A 139 -27.47 -5.22 1.96
C LYS A 139 -27.00 -4.93 3.40
N GLU A 140 -25.88 -5.48 3.86
CA GLU A 140 -25.32 -5.28 5.22
C GLU A 140 -23.84 -5.74 5.31
N ALA A 141 -23.06 -5.19 6.26
CA ALA A 141 -21.68 -5.60 6.56
C ALA A 141 -21.36 -5.46 8.06
N ASP A 142 -20.86 -6.54 8.68
CA ASP A 142 -20.58 -6.60 10.13
C ASP A 142 -19.08 -6.61 10.46
N ILE A 143 -18.67 -5.83 11.46
CA ILE A 143 -17.31 -5.84 12.01
C ILE A 143 -17.22 -6.89 13.13
N PHE A 144 -16.52 -7.98 12.85
CA PHE A 144 -16.52 -9.16 13.70
C PHE A 144 -15.37 -9.19 14.75
N ALA A 145 -14.11 -9.10 14.32
CA ALA A 145 -12.93 -9.29 15.18
C ALA A 145 -11.65 -8.71 14.54
N GLU A 146 -10.67 -8.36 15.37
CA GLU A 146 -9.28 -8.19 14.90
C GLU A 146 -8.60 -9.56 14.72
N LEU A 147 -7.64 -9.68 13.79
CA LEU A 147 -6.94 -10.96 13.57
C LEU A 147 -6.19 -11.42 14.82
N GLY A 148 -5.63 -10.48 15.59
CA GLY A 148 -4.99 -10.78 16.87
C GLY A 148 -5.95 -11.44 17.87
N GLU A 149 -7.22 -11.02 17.91
CA GLU A 149 -8.24 -11.63 18.78
C GLU A 149 -8.59 -13.07 18.34
N VAL A 150 -8.60 -13.34 17.05
CA VAL A 150 -8.87 -14.67 16.51
C VAL A 150 -7.68 -15.61 16.71
N ILE A 151 -6.45 -15.12 16.50
CA ILE A 151 -5.21 -15.88 16.71
C ILE A 151 -5.00 -16.21 18.19
N ASN A 152 -5.28 -15.25 19.08
CA ASN A 152 -5.16 -15.44 20.53
C ASN A 152 -6.35 -16.20 21.13
N GLY A 153 -7.34 -16.60 20.32
CA GLY A 153 -8.49 -17.39 20.73
C GLY A 153 -9.53 -16.63 21.56
N THR A 154 -9.45 -15.30 21.63
CA THR A 154 -10.45 -14.47 22.33
C THR A 154 -11.74 -14.30 21.52
N LYS A 155 -11.70 -14.49 20.19
CA LYS A 155 -12.87 -14.57 19.31
C LYS A 155 -12.81 -15.78 18.36
N PRO A 156 -13.96 -16.36 17.97
CA PRO A 156 -13.98 -17.58 17.16
C PRO A 156 -13.61 -17.33 15.69
N ALA A 157 -12.89 -18.24 15.05
CA ALA A 157 -12.69 -18.22 13.61
C ALA A 157 -13.93 -18.79 12.90
N HIS A 158 -14.79 -17.94 12.32
CA HIS A 158 -15.94 -18.38 11.54
C HIS A 158 -15.51 -18.96 10.20
N ARG A 159 -15.38 -20.29 10.16
CA ARG A 159 -14.94 -21.05 8.97
C ARG A 159 -16.08 -21.33 7.98
N ASP A 160 -17.31 -21.13 8.43
CA ASP A 160 -18.56 -21.30 7.72
C ASP A 160 -19.02 -20.02 6.98
N LYS A 161 -18.36 -18.89 7.24
CA LYS A 161 -18.59 -17.60 6.59
C LYS A 161 -17.38 -17.21 5.74
N THR A 162 -17.62 -16.50 4.65
CA THR A 162 -16.55 -15.81 3.90
C THR A 162 -15.94 -14.73 4.81
N THR A 163 -14.82 -15.05 5.43
CA THR A 163 -14.07 -14.15 6.30
C THR A 163 -12.94 -13.51 5.49
N VAL A 164 -12.93 -12.19 5.40
CA VAL A 164 -11.93 -11.46 4.63
C VAL A 164 -11.02 -10.68 5.57
N PHE A 165 -9.77 -11.12 5.67
CA PHE A 165 -8.73 -10.44 6.44
C PHE A 165 -7.87 -9.59 5.51
N LYS A 166 -7.69 -8.31 5.82
CA LYS A 166 -6.65 -7.50 5.16
C LYS A 166 -6.06 -6.40 6.03
N SER A 167 -4.73 -6.43 6.12
CA SER A 167 -3.92 -5.30 6.54
C SER A 167 -4.05 -4.15 5.55
N LEU A 168 -4.29 -2.95 6.08
CA LEU A 168 -4.16 -1.71 5.34
C LEU A 168 -2.78 -1.67 4.70
N GLY A 169 -2.67 -1.40 3.40
CA GLY A 169 -1.38 -1.02 2.84
C GLY A 169 -1.08 0.38 3.34
N MET A 170 -0.24 0.52 4.36
CA MET A 170 0.15 1.83 4.86
C MET A 170 1.23 2.40 3.95
N ALA A 171 1.17 3.70 3.64
CA ALA A 171 2.19 4.30 2.78
C ALA A 171 3.58 4.20 3.41
N VAL A 172 3.69 4.20 4.74
CA VAL A 172 4.95 3.95 5.46
C VAL A 172 5.53 2.55 5.17
N GLU A 173 4.69 1.52 5.03
CA GLU A 173 5.14 0.17 4.67
C GLU A 173 5.65 0.13 3.23
N ASP A 174 4.96 0.84 2.33
CA ASP A 174 5.39 1.02 0.93
C ASP A 174 6.74 1.75 0.88
N ALA A 175 6.93 2.78 1.70
CA ALA A 175 8.15 3.58 1.77
C ALA A 175 9.35 2.77 2.27
N VAL A 176 9.18 2.03 3.37
CA VAL A 176 10.22 1.15 3.92
C VAL A 176 10.59 0.06 2.92
N SER A 177 9.60 -0.57 2.30
CA SER A 177 9.81 -1.61 1.29
C SER A 177 10.54 -1.05 0.06
N ALA A 178 10.11 0.12 -0.42
CA ALA A 178 10.71 0.75 -1.60
C ALA A 178 12.14 1.20 -1.35
N LYS A 179 12.42 1.78 -0.18
CA LYS A 179 13.77 2.12 0.24
C LYS A 179 14.66 0.89 0.30
N LEU A 180 14.21 -0.20 0.94
CA LEU A 180 14.99 -1.43 1.05
C LEU A 180 15.34 -2.00 -0.34
N VAL A 181 14.35 -2.08 -1.23
CA VAL A 181 14.57 -2.59 -2.60
C VAL A 181 15.50 -1.68 -3.39
N PHE A 182 15.32 -0.36 -3.31
CA PHE A 182 16.15 0.60 -4.02
C PHE A 182 17.61 0.60 -3.51
N ASP A 183 17.81 0.48 -2.21
CA ASP A 183 19.14 0.39 -1.61
C ASP A 183 19.85 -0.91 -2.02
N GLN A 184 19.14 -2.05 -2.02
CA GLN A 184 19.71 -3.31 -2.51
C GLN A 184 19.98 -3.27 -4.02
N TRP A 185 19.09 -2.67 -4.81
CA TRP A 185 19.27 -2.50 -6.25
C TRP A 185 20.55 -1.71 -6.56
N LYS A 186 20.80 -0.60 -5.85
CA LYS A 186 22.02 0.19 -6.01
C LYS A 186 23.29 -0.61 -5.70
N VAL A 187 23.24 -1.52 -4.72
CA VAL A 187 24.37 -2.40 -4.39
C VAL A 187 24.58 -3.46 -5.49
N ASP A 188 23.50 -3.97 -6.08
CA ASP A 188 23.57 -4.98 -7.14
C ASP A 188 24.07 -4.41 -8.49
N THR A 189 23.83 -3.12 -8.76
CA THR A 189 24.12 -2.48 -10.06
C THR A 189 25.23 -1.44 -10.05
N GLY A 190 25.76 -1.07 -8.87
CA GLY A 190 26.86 -0.13 -8.68
C GLY A 190 28.22 -0.81 -8.63
#